data_AF-A0A7W6EB32-F1
#
_entry.id   AF-A0A7W6EB32-F1
#
_cell.length_a   1.000
_cell.length_b   1.000
_cell.length_c   1.000
_cell.angle_alpha   90.00
_cell.angle_beta   90.00
_cell.angle_gamma   90.00
#
_symmetry.space_group_name_H-M   'P 1'
#
loop_
_entity.id
_entity.type
_entity.pdbx_description
1 polymer ?
#
loop_
_entity_poly.entity_id
_entity_poly.type
_entity_poly.pdbx_seq_one_letter_code
_entity_poly.pdbx_strand_id
1 'polypeptide(L)'
;MNPLKYKYVLYIDEAGDDGLRRVQPADPNGATEWLVISGYLIRAENEQNCNTWMDHLLKDINCRSRSLHYRKLSPKKQERAAELLASHNGRAFIVASNKKNMKGYNNERAAQAGGQQWFYNWLVRLLLERVTNFCAHDCSGHPGPGDKIRVVFSQRGGHSYSQTKAYFEKLRYQHTPVLNKRTIDFRFISFRLTDYVPHYTEAGLQFADIVASAAYQALNPVGNRWTNRPALSLKPAVCKDEVGERRDFGVVLQPPNYSSIGLTEPQVEFFEHYGFSKGELVQGRARFD
;
A
#
# COMPACT_ATOMS: atom_id res chain seq x y z
N MET A 1 7.85 20.90 24.85
CA MET A 1 6.76 19.90 24.77
C MET A 1 7.41 18.53 24.62
N ASN A 2 7.00 17.53 25.40
CA ASN A 2 7.52 16.16 25.22
C ASN A 2 7.12 15.62 23.85
N PRO A 3 8.03 14.92 23.13
CA PRO A 3 7.69 14.27 21.87
C PRO A 3 6.57 13.24 22.11
N LEU A 4 5.61 13.19 21.19
CA LEU A 4 4.55 12.19 21.23
C LEU A 4 5.18 10.81 21.08
N LYS A 5 4.85 9.90 22.00
CA LYS A 5 5.26 8.50 21.91
C LYS A 5 4.44 7.78 20.83
N TYR A 6 5.09 6.88 20.12
CA TYR A 6 4.48 5.99 19.14
C TYR A 6 5.01 4.57 19.32
N LYS A 7 4.17 3.60 18.99
CA LYS A 7 4.48 2.16 19.07
C LYS A 7 4.77 1.54 17.71
N TYR A 8 4.31 2.20 16.65
CA TYR A 8 4.49 1.73 15.28
C TYR A 8 5.00 2.84 14.37
N VAL A 9 5.70 2.44 13.30
CA VAL A 9 6.04 3.30 12.18
C VAL A 9 5.52 2.65 10.90
N LEU A 10 4.74 3.40 10.14
CA LEU A 10 4.18 3.00 8.85
C LEU A 10 4.84 3.83 7.74
N TYR A 11 5.56 3.15 6.86
CA TYR A 11 6.10 3.75 5.65
C TYR A 11 5.15 3.51 4.49
N ILE A 12 4.83 4.55 3.71
CA ILE A 12 3.90 4.50 2.58
C ILE A 12 4.61 4.95 1.31
N ASP A 13 4.50 4.15 0.26
CA ASP A 13 4.88 4.50 -1.11
C ASP A 13 3.87 3.90 -2.09
N GLU A 14 4.02 4.22 -3.36
CA GLU A 14 3.12 3.74 -4.40
C GLU A 14 3.82 3.36 -5.70
N ALA A 15 3.12 2.65 -6.59
CA ALA A 15 3.61 2.32 -7.92
C ALA A 15 2.48 2.37 -8.95
N GLY A 16 2.81 2.87 -10.14
CA GLY A 16 1.83 3.27 -11.17
C GLY A 16 1.55 4.77 -11.14
N ASP A 17 0.66 5.20 -12.03
CA ASP A 17 0.23 6.59 -12.18
C ASP A 17 -1.22 6.75 -11.69
N ASP A 18 -1.58 7.87 -11.07
CA ASP A 18 -2.92 8.12 -10.52
C ASP A 18 -3.89 8.76 -11.52
N GLY A 19 -3.44 9.03 -12.74
CA GLY A 19 -4.23 9.61 -13.82
C GLY A 19 -5.42 8.74 -14.22
N LEU A 20 -6.57 9.40 -14.34
CA LEU A 20 -7.85 8.79 -14.73
C LEU A 20 -8.36 9.27 -16.09
N ARG A 21 -7.79 10.34 -16.67
CA ARG A 21 -8.28 10.94 -17.93
C ARG A 21 -8.15 9.99 -19.12
N ARG A 22 -7.03 9.26 -19.20
CA ARG A 22 -6.73 8.24 -20.20
C ARG A 22 -6.09 7.07 -19.47
N VAL A 23 -6.54 5.85 -19.74
CA VAL A 23 -6.14 4.66 -18.98
C VAL A 23 -5.86 3.51 -19.95
N GLN A 24 -4.70 2.88 -19.80
CA GLN A 24 -4.33 1.66 -20.51
C GLN A 24 -5.23 0.48 -20.09
N PRO A 25 -5.44 -0.53 -20.96
CA PRO A 25 -4.98 -0.61 -22.35
C PRO A 25 -5.88 0.17 -23.33
N ALA A 26 -7.03 0.70 -22.89
CA ALA A 26 -7.98 1.40 -23.76
C ALA A 26 -7.38 2.66 -24.41
N ASP A 27 -6.45 3.34 -23.74
CA ASP A 27 -5.62 4.39 -24.32
C ASP A 27 -4.13 3.99 -24.25
N PRO A 28 -3.47 3.69 -25.39
CA PRO A 28 -2.06 3.26 -25.39
C PRO A 28 -1.11 4.27 -24.73
N ASN A 29 -1.39 5.57 -24.88
CA ASN A 29 -0.64 6.68 -24.28
C ASN A 29 -1.26 7.19 -22.96
N GLY A 30 -2.12 6.38 -22.33
CA GLY A 30 -2.77 6.67 -21.06
C GLY A 30 -1.93 6.29 -19.84
N ALA A 31 -2.44 6.64 -18.67
CA ALA A 31 -1.93 6.15 -17.40
C ALA A 31 -2.06 4.63 -17.33
N THR A 32 -1.22 4.00 -16.52
CA THR A 32 -1.19 2.55 -16.32
C THR A 32 -2.54 2.07 -15.78
N GLU A 33 -2.94 0.83 -16.08
CA GLU A 33 -4.26 0.34 -15.63
C GLU A 33 -4.33 0.12 -14.11
N TRP A 34 -3.16 -0.06 -13.47
CA TRP A 34 -3.01 -0.27 -12.03
C TRP A 34 -2.40 0.95 -11.34
N LEU A 35 -2.92 1.25 -10.15
CA LEU A 35 -2.26 2.02 -9.11
C LEU A 35 -2.17 1.16 -7.86
N VAL A 36 -0.97 1.02 -7.30
CA VAL A 36 -0.72 0.26 -6.08
C VAL A 36 -0.24 1.21 -4.99
N ILE A 37 -0.95 1.27 -3.86
CA ILE A 37 -0.44 1.90 -2.64
C ILE A 37 0.07 0.78 -1.73
N SER A 38 1.27 0.91 -1.18
CA SER A 38 1.81 -0.02 -0.21
C SER A 38 2.00 0.63 1.16
N GLY A 39 2.02 -0.21 2.19
CA GLY A 39 2.46 0.14 3.52
C GLY A 39 3.46 -0.90 4.03
N TYR A 40 4.53 -0.46 4.68
CA TYR A 40 5.41 -1.32 5.47
C TYR A 40 5.41 -0.86 6.92
N LEU A 41 4.77 -1.64 7.78
CA LEU A 41 4.58 -1.34 9.20
C LEU A 41 5.62 -2.07 10.04
N ILE A 42 6.27 -1.37 10.95
CA ILE A 42 7.19 -1.94 11.94
C ILE A 42 6.84 -1.47 13.35
N ARG A 43 7.33 -2.19 14.36
CA ARG A 43 7.40 -1.68 15.74
C ARG A 43 8.37 -0.51 15.81
N ALA A 44 8.07 0.50 16.62
CA ALA A 44 8.94 1.66 16.84
C ALA A 44 10.33 1.26 17.35
N GLU A 45 10.43 0.20 18.17
CA GLU A 45 11.72 -0.34 18.64
C GLU A 45 12.63 -0.85 17.51
N ASN A 46 12.07 -1.18 16.34
CA ASN A 46 12.81 -1.65 15.18
C ASN A 46 13.18 -0.53 14.20
N GLU A 47 12.77 0.71 14.45
CA GLU A 47 13.01 1.83 13.54
C GLU A 47 14.52 2.06 13.30
N GLN A 48 15.32 1.97 14.36
CA GLN A 48 16.79 2.10 14.26
C GLN A 48 17.43 0.93 13.49
N ASN A 49 16.78 -0.24 13.46
CA ASN A 49 17.29 -1.41 12.75
C ASN A 49 17.10 -1.32 11.24
N CYS A 50 16.22 -0.43 10.73
CA CYS A 50 15.93 -0.32 9.30
C CYS A 50 17.16 -0.01 8.45
N ASN A 51 18.09 0.82 8.95
CA ASN A 51 19.32 1.12 8.23
C ASN A 51 20.23 -0.12 8.14
N THR A 52 20.39 -0.85 9.24
CA THR A 52 21.15 -2.13 9.26
C THR A 52 20.53 -3.17 8.32
N TRP A 53 19.21 -3.28 8.31
CA TRP A 53 18.48 -4.16 7.40
C TRP A 53 18.71 -3.77 5.93
N MET A 54 18.66 -2.47 5.62
CA MET A 54 18.93 -1.96 4.28
C MET A 54 20.38 -2.22 3.86
N ASP A 55 21.35 -1.97 4.72
CA ASP A 55 22.77 -2.21 4.43
C ASP A 55 23.03 -3.69 4.15
N HIS A 56 22.43 -4.58 4.96
CA HIS A 56 22.50 -6.02 4.73
C HIS A 56 21.87 -6.41 3.38
N LEU A 57 20.69 -5.86 3.07
CA LEU A 57 20.00 -6.08 1.81
C LEU A 57 20.85 -5.63 0.62
N LEU A 58 21.36 -4.39 0.64
CA LEU A 58 22.19 -3.82 -0.43
C LEU A 58 23.47 -4.65 -0.64
N LYS A 59 24.10 -5.10 0.45
CA LYS A 59 25.27 -5.96 0.40
C LYS A 59 24.96 -7.33 -0.24
N ASP A 60 23.89 -7.98 0.17
CA ASP A 60 23.49 -9.31 -0.33
C ASP A 60 23.16 -9.28 -1.84
N ILE A 61 22.43 -8.25 -2.29
CA ILE A 61 22.11 -8.09 -3.72
C ILE A 61 23.27 -7.46 -4.53
N ASN A 62 24.43 -7.23 -3.91
CA ASN A 62 25.58 -6.55 -4.51
C ASN A 62 25.18 -5.24 -5.21
N CYS A 63 24.46 -4.37 -4.49
CA CYS A 63 24.11 -3.02 -4.92
C CYS A 63 25.14 -2.03 -4.36
N ARG A 64 25.80 -1.28 -5.24
CA ARG A 64 26.81 -0.28 -4.85
C ARG A 64 26.20 1.09 -4.49
N SER A 65 24.91 1.28 -4.75
CA SER A 65 24.20 2.53 -4.44
C SER A 65 23.85 2.57 -2.95
N ARG A 66 23.92 3.76 -2.34
CA ARG A 66 23.45 4.00 -0.97
C ARG A 66 21.92 3.98 -0.86
N SER A 67 21.22 4.23 -1.96
CA SER A 67 19.77 4.12 -2.07
C SER A 67 19.38 3.02 -3.04
N LEU A 68 18.43 2.19 -2.63
CA LEU A 68 17.77 1.21 -3.47
C LEU A 68 16.75 1.92 -4.37
N HIS A 69 16.92 1.74 -5.68
CA HIS A 69 15.91 2.09 -6.66
C HIS A 69 15.41 0.78 -7.26
N TYR A 70 14.26 0.27 -6.81
CA TYR A 70 13.80 -1.07 -7.16
C TYR A 70 13.76 -1.31 -8.68
N ARG A 71 13.30 -0.30 -9.44
CA ARG A 71 13.24 -0.33 -10.90
C ARG A 71 14.60 -0.55 -11.58
N LYS A 72 15.71 -0.18 -10.94
CA LYS A 72 17.07 -0.35 -11.50
C LYS A 72 17.67 -1.72 -11.20
N LEU A 73 17.05 -2.52 -10.33
CA LEU A 73 17.51 -3.87 -10.02
C LEU A 73 17.22 -4.83 -11.18
N SER A 74 18.08 -5.85 -11.33
CA SER A 74 17.78 -6.98 -12.22
C SER A 74 16.70 -7.88 -11.60
N PRO A 75 15.98 -8.70 -12.39
CA PRO A 75 14.91 -9.55 -11.86
C PRO A 75 15.33 -10.43 -10.67
N LYS A 76 16.52 -11.05 -10.74
CA LYS A 76 17.08 -11.84 -9.62
C LYS A 76 17.32 -11.01 -8.36
N LYS A 77 17.79 -9.76 -8.51
CA LYS A 77 18.01 -8.84 -7.37
C LYS A 77 16.71 -8.32 -6.78
N GLN A 78 15.69 -8.10 -7.63
CA GLN A 78 14.34 -7.73 -7.19
C GLN A 78 13.72 -8.82 -6.32
N GLU A 79 13.79 -10.07 -6.78
CA GLU A 79 13.31 -11.24 -6.04
C GLU A 79 14.06 -11.39 -4.71
N ARG A 80 15.39 -11.33 -4.74
CA ARG A 80 16.21 -11.45 -3.53
C ARG A 80 15.96 -10.31 -2.52
N ALA A 81 15.78 -9.08 -2.99
CA ALA A 81 15.42 -7.95 -2.14
C ALA A 81 14.06 -8.17 -1.44
N ALA A 82 13.08 -8.73 -2.16
CA ALA A 82 11.77 -9.06 -1.60
C ALA A 82 11.85 -10.20 -0.57
N GLU A 83 12.63 -11.26 -0.82
CA GLU A 83 12.87 -12.35 0.15
C GLU A 83 13.49 -11.84 1.45
N LEU A 84 14.53 -11.00 1.34
CA LEU A 84 15.20 -10.41 2.49
C LEU A 84 14.26 -9.50 3.28
N LEU A 85 13.52 -8.63 2.59
CA LEU A 85 12.52 -7.79 3.23
C LEU A 85 11.45 -8.62 3.95
N ALA A 86 11.03 -9.74 3.35
CA ALA A 86 10.04 -10.63 3.92
C ALA A 86 10.50 -11.34 5.20
N SER A 87 11.82 -11.43 5.42
CA SER A 87 12.43 -12.02 6.63
C SER A 87 12.48 -11.07 7.83
N HIS A 88 12.28 -9.76 7.61
CA HIS A 88 12.37 -8.76 8.68
C HIS A 88 11.09 -8.70 9.51
N ASN A 89 11.20 -8.15 10.72
CA ASN A 89 10.06 -8.02 11.63
C ASN A 89 9.19 -6.81 11.27
N GLY A 90 8.55 -6.87 10.11
CA GLY A 90 7.59 -5.89 9.61
C GLY A 90 6.35 -6.55 8.99
N ARG A 91 5.35 -5.74 8.67
CA ARG A 91 4.11 -6.18 8.01
C ARG A 91 3.86 -5.33 6.78
N ALA A 92 3.75 -5.99 5.64
CA ALA A 92 3.43 -5.38 4.36
C ALA A 92 1.91 -5.35 4.15
N PHE A 93 1.43 -4.24 3.59
CA PHE A 93 0.05 -4.04 3.17
C PHE A 93 0.06 -3.55 1.73
N ILE A 94 -0.85 -4.05 0.90
CA ILE A 94 -0.95 -3.74 -0.53
C ILE A 94 -2.40 -3.40 -0.84
N VAL A 95 -2.64 -2.22 -1.38
CA VAL A 95 -3.93 -1.81 -1.97
C VAL A 95 -3.73 -1.65 -3.46
N ALA A 96 -4.23 -2.61 -4.23
CA ALA A 96 -4.17 -2.63 -5.68
C ALA A 96 -5.49 -2.16 -6.27
N SER A 97 -5.47 -1.03 -6.97
CA SER A 97 -6.64 -0.50 -7.67
C SER A 97 -6.47 -0.65 -9.18
N ASN A 98 -7.38 -1.41 -9.79
CA ASN A 98 -7.58 -1.38 -11.23
C ASN A 98 -8.42 -0.14 -11.59
N LYS A 99 -8.00 0.60 -12.61
CA LYS A 99 -8.58 1.89 -12.99
C LYS A 99 -9.35 1.82 -14.31
N LYS A 100 -9.50 0.63 -14.94
CA LYS A 100 -10.16 0.49 -16.25
C LYS A 100 -11.58 1.08 -16.24
N ASN A 101 -12.34 0.86 -15.16
CA ASN A 101 -13.69 1.41 -14.97
C ASN A 101 -13.72 2.88 -14.50
N MET A 102 -12.56 3.47 -14.19
CA MET A 102 -12.42 4.84 -13.72
C MET A 102 -11.99 5.81 -14.83
N LYS A 103 -11.85 5.34 -16.08
CA LYS A 103 -11.48 6.18 -17.22
C LYS A 103 -12.47 7.33 -17.39
N GLY A 104 -11.96 8.56 -17.39
CA GLY A 104 -12.75 9.79 -17.51
C GLY A 104 -13.61 10.11 -16.29
N TYR A 105 -13.59 9.29 -15.24
CA TYR A 105 -14.40 9.51 -14.06
C TYR A 105 -13.91 10.75 -13.29
N ASN A 106 -14.87 11.59 -12.91
CA ASN A 106 -14.65 12.73 -12.03
C ASN A 106 -15.57 12.61 -10.82
N ASN A 107 -15.05 12.86 -9.63
CA ASN A 107 -15.84 12.85 -8.42
C ASN A 107 -16.31 14.28 -8.11
N GLU A 108 -17.49 14.64 -8.62
CA GLU A 108 -18.06 15.97 -8.45
C GLU A 108 -18.21 16.36 -6.98
N ARG A 109 -18.58 15.41 -6.10
CA ARG A 109 -18.69 15.66 -4.65
C ARG A 109 -17.35 15.98 -4.02
N ALA A 110 -16.29 15.27 -4.41
CA ALA A 110 -14.94 15.55 -3.93
C ALA A 110 -14.43 16.90 -4.48
N ALA A 111 -14.68 17.19 -5.76
CA ALA A 111 -14.34 18.46 -6.38
C ALA A 111 -15.03 19.65 -5.70
N GLN A 112 -16.33 19.55 -5.43
CA GLN A 112 -17.09 20.56 -4.67
C GLN A 112 -16.57 20.74 -3.24
N ALA A 113 -16.09 19.66 -2.61
CA ALA A 113 -15.45 19.71 -1.31
C ALA A 113 -13.99 20.23 -1.34
N GLY A 114 -13.50 20.69 -2.50
CA GLY A 114 -12.14 21.19 -2.69
C GLY A 114 -11.06 20.11 -2.67
N GLY A 115 -11.44 18.83 -2.71
CA GLY A 115 -10.49 17.72 -2.64
C GLY A 115 -9.77 17.51 -3.97
N GLN A 116 -8.48 17.86 -4.05
CA GLN A 116 -7.60 17.31 -5.07
C GLN A 116 -7.12 15.93 -4.63
N GLN A 117 -6.65 15.12 -5.58
CA GLN A 117 -6.07 13.78 -5.30
C GLN A 117 -7.01 12.87 -4.51
N TRP A 118 -8.33 13.04 -4.68
CA TRP A 118 -9.36 12.29 -3.96
C TRP A 118 -9.22 10.77 -4.17
N PHE A 119 -8.77 10.35 -5.37
CA PHE A 119 -8.56 8.95 -5.69
C PHE A 119 -7.39 8.35 -4.90
N TYR A 120 -6.25 9.04 -4.85
CA TYR A 120 -5.11 8.64 -4.01
C TYR A 120 -5.50 8.59 -2.53
N ASN A 121 -6.13 9.66 -2.03
CA ASN A 121 -6.57 9.75 -0.64
C ASN A 121 -7.57 8.64 -0.27
N TRP A 122 -8.43 8.23 -1.20
CA TRP A 122 -9.30 7.07 -1.03
C TRP A 122 -8.52 5.77 -0.86
N LEU A 123 -7.50 5.51 -1.69
CA LEU A 123 -6.68 4.30 -1.55
C LEU A 123 -5.84 4.30 -0.27
N VAL A 124 -5.30 5.45 0.13
CA VAL A 124 -4.59 5.57 1.43
C VAL A 124 -5.55 5.37 2.59
N ARG A 125 -6.80 5.85 2.51
CA ARG A 125 -7.82 5.52 3.51
C ARG A 125 -8.00 4.01 3.63
N LEU A 126 -8.15 3.31 2.49
CA LEU A 126 -8.29 1.85 2.51
C LEU A 126 -7.08 1.17 3.16
N LEU A 127 -5.86 1.64 2.88
CA LEU A 127 -4.64 1.15 3.53
C LEU A 127 -4.71 1.35 5.06
N LEU A 128 -4.99 2.59 5.49
CA LEU A 128 -5.02 2.95 6.91
C LEU A 128 -6.11 2.19 7.69
N GLU A 129 -7.27 1.92 7.08
CA GLU A 129 -8.30 1.07 7.70
C GLU A 129 -7.73 -0.29 8.13
N ARG A 130 -6.91 -0.93 7.28
CA ARG A 130 -6.31 -2.25 7.58
C ARG A 130 -5.15 -2.13 8.56
N VAL A 131 -4.30 -1.13 8.39
CA VAL A 131 -3.18 -0.90 9.31
C VAL A 131 -3.68 -0.63 10.73
N THR A 132 -4.66 0.27 10.89
CA THR A 132 -5.19 0.57 12.23
C THR A 132 -5.96 -0.59 12.83
N ASN A 133 -6.62 -1.42 12.01
CA ASN A 133 -7.26 -2.65 12.48
C ASN A 133 -6.22 -3.66 12.98
N PHE A 134 -5.11 -3.84 12.26
CA PHE A 134 -3.98 -4.66 12.73
C PHE A 134 -3.43 -4.15 14.06
N CYS A 135 -3.16 -2.85 14.19
CA CYS A 135 -2.67 -2.27 15.43
C CYS A 135 -3.66 -2.40 16.59
N ALA A 136 -4.97 -2.29 16.31
CA ALA A 136 -6.03 -2.54 17.30
C ALA A 136 -5.99 -3.98 17.81
N HIS A 137 -5.92 -4.96 16.90
CA HIS A 137 -5.78 -6.36 17.27
C HIS A 137 -4.50 -6.63 18.06
N ASP A 138 -3.36 -6.07 17.64
CA ASP A 138 -2.08 -6.21 18.33
C ASP A 138 -2.08 -5.59 19.75
N CYS A 139 -2.89 -4.56 19.99
CA CYS A 139 -3.16 -4.00 21.31
C CYS A 139 -4.37 -4.65 22.02
N SER A 140 -4.85 -5.81 21.55
CA SER A 140 -6.03 -6.50 22.09
C SER A 140 -7.27 -5.62 22.22
N GLY A 141 -7.44 -4.64 21.32
CA GLY A 141 -8.55 -3.67 21.30
C GLY A 141 -8.42 -2.48 22.26
N HIS A 142 -7.38 -2.45 23.09
CA HIS A 142 -7.22 -1.49 24.19
C HIS A 142 -5.96 -0.62 24.02
N PRO A 143 -5.90 0.25 22.99
CA PRO A 143 -4.72 1.09 22.77
C PRO A 143 -4.51 2.09 23.90
N GLY A 144 -3.28 2.13 24.42
CA GLY A 144 -2.82 3.16 25.35
C GLY A 144 -2.52 4.49 24.65
N PRO A 145 -2.33 5.59 25.40
CA PRO A 145 -2.02 6.91 24.82
C PRO A 145 -0.77 6.96 23.93
N GLY A 146 0.18 6.05 24.16
CA GLY A 146 1.43 5.91 23.39
C GLY A 146 1.37 4.94 22.21
N ASP A 147 0.26 4.23 22.00
CA ASP A 147 0.10 3.25 20.92
C ASP A 147 -0.20 3.94 19.58
N LYS A 148 0.46 5.05 19.30
CA LYS A 148 0.30 5.79 18.05
C LYS A 148 1.12 5.18 16.93
N ILE A 149 0.74 5.53 15.71
CA ILE A 149 1.47 5.22 14.48
C ILE A 149 2.13 6.52 13.99
N ARG A 150 3.46 6.49 13.82
CA ARG A 150 4.17 7.46 12.99
C ARG A 150 3.99 7.07 11.53
N VAL A 151 3.38 7.93 10.72
CA VAL A 151 3.13 7.68 9.30
C VAL A 151 4.12 8.51 8.48
N VAL A 152 4.93 7.85 7.67
CA VAL A 152 5.93 8.48 6.81
C VAL A 152 5.58 8.19 5.36
N PHE A 153 5.26 9.24 4.61
CA PHE A 153 4.96 9.14 3.18
C PHE A 153 6.19 9.46 2.34
N SER A 154 6.34 8.70 1.26
CA SER A 154 7.28 8.98 0.18
C SER A 154 6.90 10.29 -0.53
N GLN A 155 7.83 11.25 -0.57
CA GLN A 155 7.60 12.54 -1.23
C GLN A 155 7.65 12.40 -2.76
N ARG A 156 6.61 12.89 -3.45
CA ARG A 156 6.54 13.02 -4.91
C ARG A 156 6.29 14.45 -5.35
N GLY A 157 6.83 14.81 -6.51
CA GLY A 157 6.54 16.09 -7.15
C GLY A 157 5.05 16.19 -7.49
N GLY A 158 4.43 17.33 -7.16
CA GLY A 158 3.02 17.60 -7.47
C GLY A 158 1.99 17.07 -6.46
N HIS A 159 2.42 16.39 -5.38
CA HIS A 159 1.50 15.91 -4.34
C HIS A 159 1.25 16.98 -3.26
N SER A 160 -0.02 17.25 -2.93
CA SER A 160 -0.38 18.29 -1.94
C SER A 160 -0.65 17.65 -0.59
N TYR A 161 0.39 17.36 0.17
CA TYR A 161 0.32 16.67 1.45
C TYR A 161 -0.53 17.37 2.54
N SER A 162 -0.65 18.69 2.47
CA SER A 162 -1.59 19.45 3.31
C SER A 162 -3.06 19.01 3.11
N GLN A 163 -3.42 18.58 1.89
CA GLN A 163 -4.76 18.12 1.56
C GLN A 163 -5.02 16.70 2.06
N THR A 164 -4.01 15.82 2.04
CA THR A 164 -4.10 14.49 2.64
C THR A 164 -4.40 14.59 4.14
N LYS A 165 -3.72 15.49 4.86
CA LYS A 165 -4.01 15.78 6.28
C LYS A 165 -5.44 16.30 6.46
N ALA A 166 -5.86 17.28 5.65
CA ALA A 166 -7.21 17.83 5.72
C ALA A 166 -8.30 16.78 5.43
N TYR A 167 -8.06 15.87 4.49
CA TYR A 167 -8.97 14.77 4.16
C TYR A 167 -9.16 13.81 5.34
N PHE A 168 -8.07 13.40 5.99
CA PHE A 168 -8.17 12.52 7.15
C PHE A 168 -8.79 13.21 8.37
N GLU A 169 -8.52 14.50 8.57
CA GLU A 169 -9.23 15.30 9.58
C GLU A 169 -10.74 15.33 9.31
N LYS A 170 -11.13 15.57 8.05
CA LYS A 170 -12.54 15.52 7.65
C LYS A 170 -13.17 14.14 7.94
N LEU A 171 -12.47 13.05 7.62
CA LEU A 171 -12.95 11.69 7.93
C LEU A 171 -13.12 11.47 9.44
N ARG A 172 -12.22 12.01 10.27
CA ARG A 172 -12.32 11.95 11.74
C ARG A 172 -13.59 12.62 12.26
N TYR A 173 -13.93 13.80 11.71
CA TYR A 173 -15.15 14.53 12.07
C TYR A 173 -16.43 13.89 11.53
N GLN A 174 -16.37 13.16 10.41
CA GLN A 174 -17.56 12.60 9.77
C GLN A 174 -18.21 11.44 10.54
N HIS A 175 -17.56 10.91 11.59
CA HIS A 175 -18.01 9.82 12.49
C HIS A 175 -18.46 8.52 11.81
N THR A 176 -19.45 8.54 10.91
CA THR A 176 -19.90 7.39 10.11
C THR A 176 -19.78 7.69 8.61
N PRO A 177 -18.75 7.16 7.92
CA PRO A 177 -18.65 7.28 6.47
C PRO A 177 -19.75 6.46 5.78
N VAL A 178 -20.17 6.88 4.58
CA VAL A 178 -21.17 6.17 3.75
C VAL A 178 -20.76 4.72 3.48
N LEU A 179 -19.46 4.48 3.26
CA LEU A 179 -18.88 3.15 3.18
C LEU A 179 -18.25 2.82 4.55
N ASN A 180 -18.88 1.89 5.29
CA ASN A 180 -18.57 1.59 6.69
C ASN A 180 -18.11 0.15 6.95
N LYS A 181 -17.85 -0.65 5.89
CA LYS A 181 -17.31 -2.02 6.03
C LYS A 181 -16.07 -2.05 6.95
N ARG A 182 -15.21 -1.04 6.82
CA ARG A 182 -14.09 -0.76 7.73
C ARG A 182 -13.98 0.75 7.92
N THR A 183 -13.40 1.16 9.04
CA THR A 183 -13.12 2.55 9.36
C THR A 183 -11.71 2.68 9.93
N ILE A 184 -11.11 3.86 9.79
CA ILE A 184 -9.82 4.16 10.40
C ILE A 184 -10.05 4.28 11.91
N ASP A 185 -9.29 3.53 12.71
CA ASP A 185 -9.26 3.75 14.15
C ASP A 185 -8.36 4.95 14.46
N PHE A 186 -8.98 6.13 14.56
CA PHE A 186 -8.30 7.39 14.84
C PHE A 186 -7.63 7.43 16.23
N ARG A 187 -7.83 6.43 17.11
CA ARG A 187 -7.04 6.30 18.34
C ARG A 187 -5.57 6.01 18.04
N PHE A 188 -5.24 5.43 16.87
CA PHE A 188 -3.86 5.13 16.46
C PHE A 188 -3.20 6.27 15.68
N ILE A 189 -3.98 7.16 15.05
CA ILE A 189 -3.46 8.19 14.16
C ILE A 189 -3.24 9.50 14.92
N SER A 190 -2.10 10.16 14.65
CA SER A 190 -1.85 11.55 15.03
C SER A 190 -1.17 12.29 13.90
N PHE A 191 -1.77 13.41 13.45
CA PHE A 191 -1.19 14.22 12.37
C PHE A 191 0.14 14.90 12.72
N ARG A 192 0.44 14.98 14.02
CA ARG A 192 1.74 15.43 14.54
C ARG A 192 2.84 14.38 14.35
N LEU A 193 2.47 13.14 14.05
CA LEU A 193 3.36 12.03 13.73
C LEU A 193 3.23 11.64 12.25
N THR A 194 2.84 12.59 11.40
CA THR A 194 2.72 12.35 9.95
C THR A 194 3.71 13.23 9.19
N ASP A 195 4.68 12.57 8.57
CA ASP A 195 5.80 13.18 7.86
C ASP A 195 5.76 12.85 6.36
N TYR A 196 6.43 13.71 5.59
CA TYR A 196 6.60 13.58 4.15
C TYR A 196 8.06 13.84 3.84
N VAL A 197 8.78 12.82 3.38
CA VAL A 197 10.21 12.91 3.13
C VAL A 197 10.57 12.21 1.82
N PRO A 198 11.64 12.62 1.12
CA PRO A 198 12.04 11.96 -0.11
C PRO A 198 12.28 10.46 0.09
N HIS A 199 11.88 9.62 -0.87
CA HIS A 199 11.92 8.15 -0.75
C HIS A 199 13.29 7.56 -0.32
N TYR A 200 14.39 8.24 -0.62
CA TYR A 200 15.75 7.79 -0.32
C TYR A 200 16.25 8.20 1.07
N THR A 201 15.53 9.04 1.82
CA THR A 201 16.03 9.56 3.11
C THR A 201 15.83 8.58 4.26
N GLU A 202 14.82 7.72 4.19
CA GLU A 202 14.54 6.72 5.23
C GLU A 202 14.52 5.32 4.62
N ALA A 203 15.26 4.37 5.22
CA ALA A 203 15.31 2.98 4.76
C ALA A 203 13.92 2.33 4.69
N GLY A 204 13.03 2.70 5.61
CA GLY A 204 11.65 2.21 5.63
C GLY A 204 10.82 2.59 4.39
N LEU A 205 11.07 3.76 3.79
CA LEU A 205 10.40 4.16 2.54
C LEU A 205 10.86 3.31 1.36
N GLN A 206 12.12 2.91 1.33
CA GLN A 206 12.64 1.99 0.32
C GLN A 206 12.05 0.58 0.50
N PHE A 207 11.72 0.17 1.72
CA PHE A 207 10.97 -1.07 1.95
C PHE A 207 9.54 -0.97 1.40
N ALA A 208 8.86 0.16 1.61
CA ALA A 208 7.56 0.41 1.01
C ALA A 208 7.62 0.44 -0.54
N ASP A 209 8.67 1.03 -1.14
CA ASP A 209 8.93 0.99 -2.59
C ASP A 209 9.05 -0.45 -3.09
N ILE A 210 9.84 -1.32 -2.43
CA ILE A 210 9.96 -2.73 -2.80
C ILE A 210 8.59 -3.40 -2.85
N VAL A 211 7.74 -3.17 -1.83
CA VAL A 211 6.39 -3.76 -1.77
C VAL A 211 5.50 -3.22 -2.90
N ALA A 212 5.44 -1.90 -3.08
CA ALA A 212 4.61 -1.27 -4.11
C ALA A 212 5.04 -1.71 -5.51
N SER A 213 6.33 -1.58 -5.80
CA SER A 213 6.92 -1.89 -7.10
C SER A 213 6.82 -3.37 -7.45
N ALA A 214 7.03 -4.28 -6.50
CA ALA A 214 6.89 -5.72 -6.74
C ALA A 214 5.44 -6.11 -7.06
N ALA A 215 4.47 -5.61 -6.29
CA ALA A 215 3.05 -5.86 -6.54
C ALA A 215 2.60 -5.25 -7.88
N TYR A 216 3.00 -4.02 -8.17
CA TYR A 216 2.70 -3.37 -9.46
C TYR A 216 3.31 -4.12 -10.64
N GLN A 217 4.56 -4.58 -10.53
CA GLN A 217 5.23 -5.37 -11.56
C GLN A 217 4.51 -6.68 -11.83
N ALA A 218 4.00 -7.36 -10.79
CA ALA A 218 3.20 -8.58 -10.95
C ALA A 218 1.86 -8.32 -11.65
N LEU A 219 1.22 -7.20 -11.33
CA LEU A 219 -0.10 -6.82 -11.84
C LEU A 219 -0.06 -6.21 -13.25
N ASN A 220 1.09 -5.77 -13.74
CA ASN A 220 1.24 -5.14 -15.06
C ASN A 220 1.98 -6.04 -16.08
N PRO A 221 1.34 -7.09 -16.62
CA PRO A 221 1.97 -8.08 -17.51
C PRO A 221 2.39 -7.54 -18.88
N VAL A 222 1.90 -6.37 -19.27
CA VAL A 222 2.27 -5.73 -20.54
C VAL A 222 3.67 -5.11 -20.47
N GLY A 223 4.25 -4.95 -19.28
CA GLY A 223 5.59 -4.41 -19.10
C GLY A 223 6.68 -5.37 -19.57
N ASN A 224 7.69 -4.84 -20.28
CA ASN A 224 8.87 -5.60 -20.74
C ASN A 224 9.72 -6.24 -19.64
N ARG A 225 9.48 -5.90 -18.37
CA ARG A 225 10.14 -6.46 -17.19
C ARG A 225 9.17 -7.23 -16.31
N TRP A 226 8.03 -7.68 -16.84
CA TRP A 226 7.04 -8.38 -16.04
C TRP A 226 7.63 -9.62 -15.36
N THR A 227 7.33 -9.75 -14.08
CA THR A 227 7.52 -10.96 -13.28
C THR A 227 6.65 -10.84 -12.04
N ASN A 228 6.10 -11.95 -11.57
CA ASN A 228 5.35 -12.01 -10.31
C ASN A 228 6.23 -12.43 -9.12
N ARG A 229 7.41 -13.03 -9.37
CA ARG A 229 8.24 -13.68 -8.34
C ARG A 229 8.56 -12.78 -7.15
N PRO A 230 9.02 -11.52 -7.32
CA PRO A 230 9.31 -10.66 -6.18
C PRO A 230 8.08 -10.40 -5.31
N ALA A 231 6.91 -10.22 -5.93
CA ALA A 231 5.67 -10.07 -5.20
C ALA A 231 5.36 -11.33 -4.40
N LEU A 232 5.40 -12.52 -5.02
CA LEU A 232 5.11 -13.79 -4.32
C LEU A 232 6.08 -14.01 -3.14
N SER A 233 7.36 -13.64 -3.28
CA SER A 233 8.34 -13.72 -2.20
C SER A 233 8.02 -12.85 -0.98
N LEU A 234 7.16 -11.82 -1.11
CA LEU A 234 6.71 -11.00 0.03
C LEU A 234 5.68 -11.68 0.93
N LYS A 235 5.11 -12.84 0.55
CA LYS A 235 4.04 -13.51 1.30
C LYS A 235 4.31 -13.68 2.80
N PRO A 236 5.53 -13.98 3.28
CA PRO A 236 5.81 -14.04 4.72
C PRO A 236 5.57 -12.71 5.46
N ALA A 237 5.87 -11.57 4.83
CA ALA A 237 5.66 -10.24 5.43
C ALA A 237 4.27 -9.67 5.21
N VAL A 238 3.54 -10.09 4.17
CA VAL A 238 2.18 -9.58 3.93
C VAL A 238 1.27 -9.91 5.11
N CYS A 239 0.64 -8.86 5.64
CA CYS A 239 -0.14 -8.91 6.85
C CYS A 239 -1.33 -9.87 6.74
N LYS A 240 -1.57 -10.60 7.83
CA LYS A 240 -2.77 -11.42 8.01
C LYS A 240 -3.74 -10.69 8.93
N ASP A 241 -5.02 -10.93 8.75
CA ASP A 241 -6.05 -10.58 9.73
C ASP A 241 -6.06 -11.56 10.92
N GLU A 242 -7.03 -11.38 11.81
CA GLU A 242 -7.27 -12.21 13.00
C GLU A 242 -7.60 -13.68 12.70
N VAL A 243 -8.10 -14.00 11.50
CA VAL A 243 -8.37 -15.38 11.07
C VAL A 243 -7.24 -15.97 10.22
N GLY A 244 -6.15 -15.23 10.04
CA GLY A 244 -4.95 -15.69 9.33
C GLY A 244 -4.98 -15.44 7.82
N GLU A 245 -5.97 -14.70 7.31
CA GLU A 245 -6.18 -14.41 5.90
C GLU A 245 -5.45 -13.13 5.46
N ARG A 246 -4.94 -13.14 4.22
CA ARG A 246 -4.31 -11.95 3.61
C ARG A 246 -5.26 -11.20 2.69
N ARG A 247 -6.22 -11.91 2.11
CA ARG A 247 -7.24 -11.39 1.20
C ARG A 247 -8.10 -10.33 1.89
N ASP A 248 -8.31 -9.20 1.22
CA ASP A 248 -9.04 -8.02 1.73
C ASP A 248 -8.48 -7.47 3.07
N PHE A 249 -7.24 -7.84 3.40
CA PHE A 249 -6.51 -7.33 4.57
C PHE A 249 -5.09 -6.89 4.21
N GLY A 250 -4.13 -7.82 4.17
CA GLY A 250 -2.78 -7.55 3.69
C GLY A 250 -2.71 -7.27 2.19
N VAL A 251 -3.64 -7.81 1.40
CA VAL A 251 -3.81 -7.53 -0.03
C VAL A 251 -5.26 -7.19 -0.32
N VAL A 252 -5.49 -5.96 -0.80
CA VAL A 252 -6.80 -5.44 -1.17
C VAL A 252 -6.85 -5.24 -2.67
N LEU A 253 -7.90 -5.75 -3.31
CA LEU A 253 -8.22 -5.49 -4.71
C LEU A 253 -9.37 -4.48 -4.80
N GLN A 254 -9.22 -3.45 -5.63
CA GLN A 254 -10.26 -2.49 -5.98
C GLN A 254 -10.44 -2.44 -7.50
N PRO A 255 -11.68 -2.29 -8.00
CA PRO A 255 -12.95 -2.28 -7.26
C PRO A 255 -13.32 -3.66 -6.66
N PRO A 256 -14.25 -3.73 -5.69
CA PRO A 256 -14.63 -5.00 -5.02
C PRO A 256 -15.43 -5.97 -5.90
N ASN A 257 -15.97 -5.51 -7.04
CA ASN A 257 -16.60 -6.37 -8.04
C ASN A 257 -15.53 -6.96 -8.96
N TYR A 258 -14.83 -8.00 -8.50
CA TYR A 258 -13.61 -8.51 -9.14
C TYR A 258 -13.84 -9.07 -10.55
N SER A 259 -14.94 -9.80 -10.78
CA SER A 259 -15.24 -10.39 -12.09
C SER A 259 -15.42 -9.33 -13.19
N SER A 260 -15.92 -8.15 -12.83
CA SER A 260 -16.07 -7.03 -13.78
C SER A 260 -14.74 -6.43 -14.24
N ILE A 261 -13.62 -6.72 -13.55
CA ILE A 261 -12.30 -6.16 -13.88
C ILE A 261 -11.72 -6.81 -15.14
N GLY A 262 -12.05 -8.09 -15.38
CA GLY A 262 -11.44 -8.89 -16.45
C GLY A 262 -9.94 -9.05 -16.23
N LEU A 263 -9.56 -9.70 -15.13
CA LEU A 263 -8.16 -9.99 -14.81
C LEU A 263 -7.57 -11.00 -15.79
N THR A 264 -6.31 -10.80 -16.17
CA THR A 264 -5.54 -11.79 -16.94
C THR A 264 -5.11 -12.95 -16.05
N GLU A 265 -4.72 -14.09 -16.63
CA GLU A 265 -4.25 -15.24 -15.87
C GLU A 265 -3.07 -14.92 -14.91
N PRO A 266 -2.03 -14.17 -15.33
CA PRO A 266 -0.99 -13.70 -14.40
C PRO A 266 -1.50 -12.84 -13.23
N GLN A 267 -2.51 -12.00 -13.47
CA GLN A 267 -3.10 -11.16 -12.42
C GLN A 267 -3.92 -12.01 -11.46
N VAL A 268 -4.65 -13.01 -11.97
CA VAL A 268 -5.38 -13.99 -11.15
C VAL A 268 -4.40 -14.77 -10.27
N GLU A 269 -3.29 -15.27 -10.82
CA GLU A 269 -2.26 -16.00 -10.07
C GLU A 269 -1.72 -15.19 -8.88
N PHE A 270 -1.46 -13.89 -9.08
CA PHE A 270 -1.03 -13.00 -8.00
C PHE A 270 -2.06 -12.96 -6.86
N PHE A 271 -3.34 -12.76 -7.16
CA PHE A 271 -4.36 -12.67 -6.11
C PHE A 271 -4.65 -14.03 -5.47
N GLU A 272 -4.67 -15.12 -6.24
CA GLU A 272 -4.84 -16.48 -5.71
C GLU A 272 -3.73 -16.84 -4.71
N HIS A 273 -2.50 -16.42 -4.98
CA HIS A 273 -1.37 -16.61 -4.06
C HIS A 273 -1.62 -16.01 -2.66
N TYR A 274 -2.44 -14.95 -2.59
CA TYR A 274 -2.83 -14.25 -1.36
C TYR A 274 -4.22 -14.61 -0.83
N GLY A 275 -4.83 -15.69 -1.33
CA GLY A 275 -6.05 -16.28 -0.75
C GLY A 275 -7.36 -15.89 -1.42
N PHE A 276 -7.32 -15.11 -2.52
CA PHE A 276 -8.50 -14.92 -3.37
C PHE A 276 -8.82 -16.21 -4.11
N SER A 277 -10.10 -16.55 -4.28
CA SER A 277 -10.49 -17.70 -5.08
C SER A 277 -10.70 -17.31 -6.55
N LYS A 278 -10.37 -18.22 -7.47
CA LYS A 278 -10.69 -18.02 -8.90
C LYS A 278 -12.17 -17.72 -9.16
N GLY A 279 -13.07 -18.33 -8.38
CA GLY A 279 -14.51 -18.09 -8.47
C GLY A 279 -14.90 -16.65 -8.15
N GLU A 280 -14.31 -16.05 -7.11
CA GLU A 280 -14.50 -14.63 -6.78
C GLU A 280 -13.95 -13.72 -7.87
N LEU A 281 -12.73 -14.03 -8.36
CA LEU A 281 -12.00 -13.19 -9.30
C LEU A 281 -12.59 -13.20 -10.72
N VAL A 282 -13.16 -14.33 -11.17
CA VAL A 282 -13.59 -14.52 -12.57
C VAL A 282 -15.11 -14.62 -12.70
N GLN A 283 -15.78 -15.27 -11.74
CA GLN A 283 -17.21 -15.62 -11.86
C GLN A 283 -18.11 -14.71 -11.01
N GLY A 284 -17.54 -13.83 -10.19
CA GLY A 284 -18.29 -12.88 -9.36
C GLY A 284 -19.03 -13.54 -8.20
N ARG A 285 -18.70 -14.80 -7.88
CA ARG A 285 -19.23 -15.49 -6.71
C ARG A 285 -18.51 -14.95 -5.48
N ALA A 286 -18.97 -13.83 -4.94
CA ALA A 286 -18.48 -13.34 -3.66
C ALA A 286 -18.79 -14.39 -2.59
N ARG A 287 -17.83 -14.66 -1.69
CA ARG A 287 -18.04 -15.57 -0.55
C ARG A 287 -18.81 -14.90 0.60
N PHE A 288 -19.27 -13.66 0.41
CA PHE A 288 -19.91 -12.82 1.42
C PHE A 288 -21.10 -12.08 0.81
N ASP A 289 -22.26 -12.72 0.89
CA ASP A 289 -23.48 -12.04 1.32
C ASP A 289 -23.53 -12.10 2.86
#